data_AF-A0A818VHY7-F1
#
_entry.id   AF-A0A818VHY7-F1
#
_cell.length_a   1.000
_cell.length_b   1.000
_cell.length_c   1.000
_cell.angle_alpha   90.00
_cell.angle_beta   90.00
_cell.angle_gamma   90.00
#
_symmetry.space_group_name_H-M   'P 1'
#
loop_
_entity.id
_entity.type
_entity.pdbx_description
1 polymer ?
#
loop_
_entity_poly.entity_id
_entity_poly.type
_entity_poly.pdbx_seq_one_letter_code
_entity_poly.pdbx_strand_id
1 'polypeptide(L)'
;MFQTLFLNKLESNKWTINRIDKKKILHERWWRQFAHVWQHFLFTVPLLRFLQKENPTIFYAGAYTMFSTHEIACISGLAAAHELGALYPFEKDALNVKQFDLSMNCVHGNCRNGKKTFLQRLTTFLLTILP
;
A
#
# COMPACT_ATOMS: atom_id res chain seq x y z
N MET A 1 7.38 18.73 -19.80
CA MET A 1 6.64 17.49 -20.14
C MET A 1 5.32 17.54 -19.36
N PHE A 2 4.17 17.37 -20.01
CA PHE A 2 2.85 17.39 -19.36
C PHE A 2 2.21 16.00 -19.48
N GLN A 3 1.60 15.51 -18.40
CA GLN A 3 0.89 14.23 -18.37
C GLN A 3 -0.59 14.47 -18.07
N THR A 4 -1.46 13.98 -18.94
CA THR A 4 -2.91 14.00 -18.75
C THR A 4 -3.39 12.61 -18.36
N LEU A 5 -4.19 12.50 -17.31
CA LEU A 5 -4.83 11.25 -16.90
C LEU A 5 -6.33 11.32 -17.15
N PHE A 6 -6.85 10.38 -17.93
CA PHE A 6 -8.28 10.19 -18.12
C PHE A 6 -8.76 9.04 -17.23
N LEU A 7 -9.64 9.36 -16.29
CA LEU A 7 -10.15 8.43 -15.28
C LEU A 7 -11.62 8.11 -15.53
N ASN A 8 -12.07 6.98 -14.98
CA ASN A 8 -13.45 6.53 -14.99
C ASN A 8 -14.06 6.45 -16.40
N LYS A 9 -13.97 5.26 -17.02
CA LYS A 9 -14.49 5.02 -18.37
C LYS A 9 -15.99 5.33 -18.53
N LEU A 10 -16.77 5.25 -17.45
CA LEU A 10 -18.21 5.57 -17.45
C LEU A 10 -18.47 7.06 -17.71
N GLU A 11 -17.52 7.94 -17.38
CA GLU A 11 -17.59 9.38 -17.65
C GLU A 11 -16.72 9.79 -18.85
N SER A 12 -16.46 8.86 -19.76
CA SER A 12 -15.61 9.10 -20.94
C SER A 12 -16.13 10.19 -21.87
N ASN A 13 -17.42 10.53 -21.80
CA ASN A 13 -18.01 11.66 -22.49
C ASN A 13 -17.42 13.02 -22.06
N LYS A 14 -16.88 13.13 -20.84
CA LYS A 14 -16.21 14.34 -20.34
C LYS A 14 -14.74 14.42 -20.75
N TRP A 15 -14.17 13.35 -21.32
CA TRP A 15 -12.76 13.30 -21.66
C TRP A 15 -12.45 14.23 -22.83
N THR A 16 -11.40 15.03 -22.66
CA THR A 16 -10.88 15.94 -23.69
C THR A 16 -9.82 15.29 -24.59
N ILE A 17 -9.71 13.95 -24.57
CA ILE A 17 -8.69 13.20 -25.33
C ILE A 17 -8.72 13.54 -26.83
N ASN A 18 -9.91 13.74 -27.40
CA ASN A 18 -10.11 14.10 -28.81
C ASN A 18 -9.67 15.54 -29.14
N ARG A 19 -9.46 16.41 -28.12
CA ARG A 19 -8.97 17.79 -28.29
C ARG A 19 -7.44 17.87 -28.27
N ILE A 20 -6.76 16.78 -27.94
CA ILE A 20 -5.29 16.73 -27.89
C ILE A 20 -4.76 16.62 -29.33
N ASP A 21 -3.83 17.50 -29.69
CA ASP A 21 -3.12 17.42 -30.97
C ASP A 21 -2.26 16.15 -31.01
N LYS A 22 -2.68 15.20 -31.84
CA LYS A 22 -2.03 13.88 -31.97
C LYS A 22 -0.57 13.97 -32.38
N LYS A 23 -0.15 15.05 -33.07
CA LYS A 23 1.26 15.25 -33.46
C LYS A 23 2.16 15.57 -32.26
N LYS A 24 1.59 15.98 -31.13
CA LYS A 24 2.32 16.30 -29.89
C LYS A 24 2.35 15.12 -28.91
N ILE A 25 1.67 14.02 -29.22
CA ILE A 25 1.63 12.84 -28.36
C ILE A 25 2.88 12.02 -28.62
N LEU A 26 3.76 11.93 -27.63
CA LEU A 26 4.94 11.07 -27.69
C LEU A 26 4.58 9.60 -27.44
N HIS A 27 3.62 9.35 -26.55
CA HIS A 27 3.29 7.99 -26.10
C HIS A 27 1.91 7.92 -25.43
N GLU A 28 1.22 6.81 -25.62
CA GLU A 28 -0.07 6.51 -24.97
C GLU A 28 0.00 5.15 -24.26
N ARG A 29 -0.44 5.08 -23.01
CA ARG A 29 -0.61 3.82 -22.28
C ARG A 29 -1.96 3.77 -21.59
N TRP A 30 -2.59 2.62 -21.71
CA TRP A 30 -3.78 2.28 -20.94
C TRP A 30 -3.36 1.43 -19.75
N TRP A 31 -3.72 1.87 -18.54
CA TRP A 31 -3.56 1.10 -17.31
C TRP A 31 -4.86 1.14 -16.51
N ARG A 32 -5.04 0.14 -15.64
CA ARG A 32 -6.12 0.17 -14.65
C ARG A 32 -5.60 0.77 -13.37
N GLN A 33 -6.02 1.99 -13.05
CA GLN A 33 -5.73 2.59 -11.76
C GLN A 33 -6.70 2.01 -10.71
N PHE A 34 -6.16 1.58 -9.57
CA PHE A 34 -6.99 1.14 -8.46
C PHE A 34 -7.73 2.35 -7.87
N ALA A 35 -9.06 2.30 -7.92
CA ALA A 35 -9.88 3.31 -7.28
C ALA A 35 -10.04 2.97 -5.80
N HIS A 36 -9.66 3.91 -4.95
CA HIS A 36 -9.82 3.80 -3.50
C HIS A 36 -11.21 4.24 -3.11
N VAL A 37 -12.14 3.27 -3.13
CA VAL A 37 -13.44 3.43 -2.48
C VAL A 37 -13.30 3.17 -0.99
N TRP A 38 -14.18 3.75 -0.16
CA TRP A 38 -14.14 3.59 1.30
C TRP A 38 -14.13 2.11 1.73
N GLN A 39 -14.77 1.23 0.96
CA GLN A 39 -14.78 -0.22 1.19
C GLN A 39 -13.38 -0.83 1.16
N HIS A 40 -12.46 -0.30 0.35
CA HIS A 40 -11.08 -0.76 0.33
C HIS A 40 -10.39 -0.53 1.68
N PHE A 41 -10.56 0.66 2.24
CA PHE A 41 -9.97 1.01 3.54
C PHE A 41 -10.65 0.28 4.71
N LEU A 42 -11.94 -0.01 4.62
CA LEU A 42 -12.64 -0.72 5.69
C LEU A 42 -12.39 -2.24 5.67
N PHE A 43 -12.33 -2.84 4.48
CA PHE A 43 -12.29 -4.29 4.35
C PHE A 43 -10.95 -4.80 3.83
N THR A 44 -10.42 -4.27 2.72
CA THR A 44 -9.21 -4.82 2.12
C THR A 44 -7.96 -4.55 2.96
N VAL A 45 -7.71 -3.28 3.33
CA VAL A 45 -6.48 -2.89 4.05
C VAL A 45 -6.34 -3.62 5.40
N PRO A 46 -7.38 -3.71 6.25
CA PRO A 46 -7.25 -4.39 7.54
C PRO A 46 -7.19 -5.92 7.38
N LEU A 47 -7.88 -6.50 6.40
CA LEU A 47 -7.89 -7.96 6.21
C LEU A 47 -6.57 -8.47 5.65
N LEU A 48 -5.86 -7.66 4.85
CA LEU A 48 -4.56 -8.03 4.31
C LEU A 48 -3.56 -8.39 5.42
N ARG A 49 -3.68 -7.76 6.60
CA ARG A 49 -2.87 -8.10 7.77
C ARG A 49 -3.00 -9.54 8.25
N PHE A 50 -4.18 -10.13 8.12
CA PHE A 50 -4.38 -11.53 8.49
C PHE A 50 -3.82 -12.47 7.41
N LEU A 51 -3.98 -12.09 6.14
CA LEU A 51 -3.42 -12.85 5.01
C LEU A 51 -1.89 -12.90 5.05
N GLN A 52 -1.21 -11.79 5.40
CA GLN A 52 0.25 -11.74 5.56
C GLN A 52 0.76 -12.65 6.68
N LYS A 53 -0.09 -13.01 7.65
CA LYS A 53 0.28 -13.85 8.80
C LYS A 53 0.01 -15.34 8.61
N GLU A 54 -0.82 -15.68 7.62
CA GLU A 54 -1.21 -17.06 7.36
C GLU A 54 -0.02 -17.90 6.89
N ASN A 55 0.89 -17.32 6.10
CA ASN A 55 2.11 -17.97 5.66
C ASN A 55 3.34 -17.07 5.86
N PRO A 56 4.24 -17.39 6.81
CA PRO A 56 5.41 -16.56 7.12
C PRO A 56 6.51 -16.59 6.02
N THR A 57 6.27 -17.26 4.89
CA THR A 57 7.19 -17.31 3.75
C THR A 57 6.69 -16.52 2.52
N ILE A 58 5.45 -16.06 2.52
CA ILE A 58 4.82 -15.37 1.39
C ILE A 58 4.27 -14.03 1.86
N PHE A 59 4.79 -12.94 1.30
CA PHE A 59 4.35 -11.59 1.59
C PHE A 59 3.84 -10.87 0.35
N TYR A 60 2.68 -10.23 0.48
CA TYR A 60 2.07 -9.41 -0.56
C TYR A 60 2.57 -7.97 -0.45
N ALA A 61 3.01 -7.41 -1.57
CA ALA A 61 3.47 -6.03 -1.66
C ALA A 61 2.80 -5.31 -2.85
N GLY A 62 2.70 -3.99 -2.78
CA GLY A 62 2.17 -3.14 -3.83
C GLY A 62 1.36 -1.96 -3.31
N ALA A 63 1.01 -1.04 -4.21
CA ALA A 63 0.24 0.17 -3.87
C ALA A 63 -1.17 -0.14 -3.34
N TYR A 64 -1.70 -1.34 -3.62
CA TYR A 64 -3.02 -1.77 -3.16
C TYR A 64 -3.03 -2.27 -1.70
N THR A 65 -1.88 -2.28 -1.03
CA THR A 65 -1.78 -2.68 0.37
C THR A 65 -2.30 -1.61 1.33
N MET A 66 -2.35 -0.34 0.90
CA MET A 66 -2.79 0.77 1.75
C MET A 66 -3.33 1.96 0.91
N PHE A 67 -2.44 2.78 0.34
CA PHE A 67 -2.78 3.90 -0.54
C PHE A 67 -2.10 3.72 -1.89
N SER A 68 -2.77 4.11 -2.98
CA SER A 68 -2.26 3.96 -4.35
C SER A 68 -1.28 5.09 -4.67
N THR A 69 -0.21 5.15 -3.91
CA THR A 69 0.94 6.02 -4.14
C THR A 69 2.16 5.17 -4.45
N HIS A 70 3.08 5.74 -5.22
CA HIS A 70 4.35 5.08 -5.52
C HIS A 70 5.13 4.76 -4.24
N GLU A 71 5.09 5.69 -3.28
CA GLU A 71 5.77 5.55 -1.99
C GLU A 71 5.30 4.31 -1.21
N ILE A 72 3.99 4.08 -1.11
CA ILE A 72 3.46 2.87 -0.45
C ILE A 72 3.85 1.61 -1.23
N ALA A 73 3.89 1.66 -2.57
CA ALA A 73 4.35 0.52 -3.36
C ALA A 73 5.81 0.15 -3.03
N CYS A 74 6.69 1.14 -2.92
CA CYS A 74 8.10 0.93 -2.54
C CYS A 74 8.23 0.45 -1.09
N ILE A 75 7.57 1.12 -0.15
CA ILE A 75 7.62 0.78 1.28
C ILE A 75 7.08 -0.63 1.53
N SER A 76 5.99 -1.04 0.87
CA SER A 76 5.43 -2.39 1.03
C SER A 76 6.38 -3.48 0.53
N GLY A 77 7.16 -3.21 -0.51
CA GLY A 77 8.22 -4.12 -0.97
C GLY A 77 9.36 -4.23 0.05
N LEU A 78 9.79 -3.10 0.62
CA LEU A 78 10.78 -3.08 1.70
C LEU A 78 10.27 -3.80 2.96
N ALA A 79 8.99 -3.66 3.28
CA ALA A 79 8.34 -4.31 4.41
C ALA A 79 8.32 -5.84 4.25
N ALA A 80 7.95 -6.32 3.05
CA ALA A 80 8.01 -7.73 2.71
C ALA A 80 9.45 -8.28 2.79
N ALA A 81 10.44 -7.55 2.28
CA ALA A 81 11.84 -7.94 2.37
C ALA A 81 12.33 -7.98 3.84
N HIS A 82 11.89 -7.03 4.66
CA HIS A 82 12.24 -6.97 6.08
C HIS A 82 11.65 -8.14 6.88
N GLU A 83 10.40 -8.54 6.61
CA GLU A 83 9.81 -9.74 7.23
C GLU A 83 10.54 -11.03 6.81
N LEU A 84 11.16 -11.05 5.63
CA LEU A 84 12.06 -12.14 5.21
C LEU A 84 13.47 -12.05 5.81
N GLY A 85 13.75 -11.07 6.67
CA GLY A 85 15.00 -10.91 7.40
C GLY A 85 15.99 -9.89 6.83
N ALA A 86 15.61 -9.12 5.80
CA ALA A 86 16.46 -8.05 5.28
C ALA A 86 16.47 -6.83 6.22
N LEU A 87 17.60 -6.11 6.26
CA LEU A 87 17.71 -4.87 7.03
C LEU A 87 17.03 -3.71 6.30
N TYR A 88 16.37 -2.83 7.06
CA TYR A 88 15.81 -1.61 6.51
C TYR A 88 16.93 -0.59 6.20
N PRO A 89 17.06 -0.10 4.96
CA PRO A 89 18.25 0.67 4.54
C PRO A 89 18.28 2.14 5.00
N PHE A 90 17.15 2.72 5.45
CA PHE A 90 17.02 4.17 5.68
C PHE A 90 16.84 4.56 7.16
N GLU A 91 17.58 3.92 8.07
CA GLU A 91 17.42 4.15 9.52
C GLU A 91 17.78 5.57 10.00
N LYS A 92 18.58 6.31 9.23
CA LYS A 92 19.06 7.65 9.61
C LYS A 92 18.01 8.74 9.41
N ASP A 93 16.98 8.49 8.60
CA ASP A 93 15.91 9.45 8.34
C ASP A 93 14.67 9.12 9.18
N ALA A 94 14.38 9.97 10.16
CA ALA A 94 13.29 9.79 11.09
C ALA A 94 11.90 9.75 10.40
N LEU A 95 11.71 10.47 9.30
CA LEU A 95 10.43 10.47 8.58
C LEU A 95 10.23 9.16 7.84
N ASN A 96 11.27 8.67 7.16
CA ASN A 96 11.23 7.40 6.44
C ASN A 96 10.99 6.23 7.41
N VAL A 97 11.68 6.22 8.55
CA VAL A 97 11.47 5.21 9.61
C VAL A 97 10.04 5.26 10.12
N LYS A 98 9.50 6.46 10.42
CA LYS A 98 8.12 6.61 10.90
C LYS A 98 7.09 6.11 9.88
N GLN A 99 7.30 6.41 8.60
CA GLN A 99 6.40 5.97 7.53
C GLN A 99 6.48 4.45 7.30
N PHE A 100 7.69 3.89 7.33
CA PHE A 100 7.91 2.45 7.26
C PHE A 100 7.24 1.72 8.43
N ASP A 101 7.46 2.19 9.67
CA ASP A 101 6.88 1.61 10.87
C ASP A 101 5.35 1.69 10.85
N LEU A 102 4.76 2.78 10.35
CA LEU A 102 3.32 2.88 10.15
C LEU A 102 2.82 1.82 9.17
N SER A 103 3.49 1.65 8.03
CA SER A 103 3.15 0.64 7.03
C SER A 103 3.23 -0.79 7.60
N MET A 104 4.31 -1.10 8.31
CA MET A 104 4.50 -2.38 8.99
C MET A 104 3.38 -2.65 10.00
N ASN A 105 3.02 -1.65 10.81
CA ASN A 105 1.97 -1.78 11.80
C ASN A 105 0.58 -2.00 11.19
N CYS A 106 0.25 -1.28 10.11
CA CYS A 106 -1.04 -1.38 9.44
C CYS A 106 -1.17 -2.67 8.63
N VAL A 107 -0.19 -2.97 7.78
CA VAL A 107 -0.29 -4.04 6.77
C VAL A 107 0.22 -5.38 7.28
N HIS A 108 1.29 -5.42 8.09
CA HIS A 108 1.87 -6.67 8.60
C HIS A 108 1.48 -6.92 10.06
N GLY A 109 1.12 -5.86 10.78
CA GLY A 109 0.75 -5.97 12.19
C GLY A 109 1.91 -6.19 13.12
N ASN A 110 3.11 -5.82 12.69
CA ASN A 110 4.37 -6.03 13.37
C ASN A 110 5.11 -4.70 13.49
N CYS A 111 6.10 -4.65 14.38
CA CYS A 111 7.00 -3.51 14.51
C CYS A 111 8.41 -3.95 14.08
N ARG A 112 9.15 -3.07 13.42
CA ARG A 112 10.53 -3.31 12.98
C ARG A 112 11.43 -3.87 14.09
N ASN A 113 11.27 -3.37 15.33
CA ASN A 113 12.07 -3.77 16.50
C ASN A 113 11.41 -4.86 17.37
N GLY A 114 10.36 -5.54 16.91
CA GLY A 114 9.64 -6.58 17.67
C GLY A 114 8.84 -6.09 18.90
N LYS A 115 8.92 -4.80 19.24
CA LYS A 115 8.17 -4.20 20.36
C LYS A 115 6.72 -3.93 19.95
N LYS A 116 5.82 -4.86 20.25
CA LYS A 116 4.37 -4.68 20.04
C LYS A 116 3.88 -3.42 20.77
N THR A 117 3.19 -2.54 20.03
CA THR A 117 2.50 -1.37 20.58
C THR A 117 1.37 -1.78 21.54
N PHE A 118 0.93 -0.88 22.44
CA PHE A 118 -0.11 -1.17 23.43
C PHE A 118 -1.40 -1.72 22.78
N LEU A 119 -1.85 -1.11 21.68
CA LEU A 119 -3.01 -1.56 20.92
C LEU A 119 -2.82 -2.95 20.31
N GLN A 120 -1.59 -3.29 19.88
CA GLN A 120 -1.27 -4.63 19.36
C GLN A 120 -1.27 -5.68 20.47
N ARG A 121 -0.86 -5.32 21.69
CA ARG A 121 -0.95 -6.20 22.86
C ARG A 121 -2.40 -6.43 23.26
N LEU A 122 -3.21 -5.38 23.30
CA LEU A 122 -4.63 -5.46 23.61
C LEU A 122 -5.41 -6.29 22.59
N THR A 123 -5.16 -6.08 21.29
CA THR A 123 -5.80 -6.86 20.22
C THR A 123 -5.34 -8.32 20.22
N THR A 124 -4.05 -8.61 20.45
CA THR A 124 -3.57 -10.00 20.60
C THR A 124 -4.22 -10.67 21.81
N PHE A 125 -4.36 -9.95 22.94
CA PHE A 125 -4.99 -10.46 24.16
C PHE A 125 -6.50 -10.74 23.97
N LEU A 126 -7.22 -9.82 23.31
CA LEU A 126 -8.64 -10.01 23.01
C LEU A 126 -8.87 -11.18 22.05
N LEU A 127 -8.04 -11.34 21.02
CA LEU A 127 -8.11 -12.45 20.06
C LEU A 127 -7.65 -13.80 20.63
N THR A 128 -6.98 -13.83 21.79
CA THR A 128 -6.61 -15.09 22.47
C THR A 128 -7.61 -15.51 23.54
N ILE A 129 -8.51 -14.61 23.96
CA ILE A 129 -9.54 -14.86 24.99
C ILE A 129 -10.92 -15.12 24.37
N LEU A 130 -11.19 -14.57 23.19
CA LEU A 130 -12.38 -14.91 22.42
C LEU A 130 -12.13 -16.22 21.65
N PRO A 131 -12.89 -17.30 21.92
CA PRO A 131 -12.74 -18.59 21.25
C PRO A 131 -13.16 -18.55 19.78
#